data_AF-A0A8X6LEF9-F1
#
_entry.id   AF-A0A8X6LEF9-F1
#
_cell.length_a   1.000
_cell.length_b   1.000
_cell.length_c   1.000
_cell.angle_alpha   90.00
_cell.angle_beta   90.00
_cell.angle_gamma   90.00
#
_symmetry.space_group_name_H-M   'P 1'
#
loop_
_entity.id
_entity.type
_entity.pdbx_description
1 polymer ?
#
loop_
_entity_poly.entity_id
_entity_poly.type
_entity_poly.pdbx_seq_one_letter_code
_entity_poly.pdbx_strand_id
1 'polypeptide(L)'
;MAGKRSSSSKKEQKMRNMIRYVNNSSFKYYIKDILRNIDRRGGASISTAALDIIDSMIFDLFTELATEAKNLMSLANKRTLSAWDIQSAVMEKMRGEIAKHAISEGQKAVAFYADMTRQR
;
A
#
# COMPACT_ATOMS: atom_id res chain seq x y z
N MET A 1 3.46 29.66 33.34
CA MET A 1 2.25 29.03 32.75
C MET A 1 2.67 28.25 31.51
N ALA A 2 2.78 26.92 31.59
CA ALA A 2 3.10 26.08 30.43
C ALA A 2 1.80 25.77 29.66
N GLY A 3 1.63 26.39 28.49
CA GLY A 3 0.45 26.21 27.64
C GLY A 3 0.30 24.76 27.17
N LYS A 4 -0.81 24.12 27.54
CA LYS A 4 -1.23 22.83 26.98
C LYS A 4 -1.44 22.99 25.48
N ARG A 5 -0.51 22.49 24.66
CA ARG A 5 -0.68 22.38 23.20
C ARG A 5 -2.00 21.66 22.87
N SER A 6 -2.83 22.30 22.05
CA SER A 6 -4.15 21.79 21.62
C SER A 6 -4.03 20.40 20.99
N SER A 7 -5.05 19.56 21.20
CA SER A 7 -5.10 18.20 20.68
C SER A 7 -5.08 18.12 19.14
N SER A 8 -5.50 19.19 18.43
CA SER A 8 -5.43 19.28 16.96
C SER A 8 -3.99 19.46 16.45
N SER A 9 -3.19 20.30 17.11
CA SER A 9 -1.77 20.55 16.78
C SER A 9 -0.92 19.28 16.87
N LYS A 10 -1.21 18.41 17.86
CA LYS A 10 -0.53 17.11 18.02
C LYS A 10 -0.90 16.12 16.91
N LYS A 11 -2.17 16.09 16.47
CA LYS A 11 -2.63 15.21 15.38
C LYS A 11 -2.00 15.61 14.04
N GLU A 12 -1.94 16.90 13.76
CA GLU A 12 -1.27 17.43 12.56
C GLU A 12 0.23 17.14 12.53
N GLN A 13 0.94 17.32 13.64
CA GLN A 13 2.38 17.03 13.72
C GLN A 13 2.65 15.54 13.47
N LYS A 14 1.78 14.66 14.00
CA LYS A 14 1.88 13.22 13.81
C LYS A 14 1.60 12.83 12.35
N MET A 15 0.61 13.47 11.72
CA MET A 15 0.32 13.31 10.30
C MET A 15 1.49 13.76 9.42
N ARG A 16 2.09 14.94 9.70
CA ARG A 16 3.27 15.45 8.98
C ARG A 16 4.47 14.51 9.10
N ASN A 17 4.72 13.96 10.28
CA ASN A 17 5.81 13.01 10.49
C ASN A 17 5.53 11.65 9.83
N MET A 18 4.27 11.21 9.81
CA MET A 18 3.85 10.00 9.11
C MET A 18 4.01 10.16 7.60
N ILE A 19 3.56 11.28 7.03
CA ILE A 19 3.77 11.64 5.62
C ILE A 19 5.28 11.67 5.30
N ARG A 20 6.11 12.22 6.19
CA ARG A 20 7.57 12.26 5.99
C ARG A 20 8.22 10.87 6.04
N TYR A 21 7.79 10.01 6.95
CA TYR A 21 8.27 8.62 7.07
C TYR A 21 7.87 7.78 5.85
N VAL A 22 6.62 7.96 5.41
CA VAL A 22 6.03 7.32 4.23
C VAL A 22 6.69 7.84 2.94
N ASN A 23 7.03 9.13 2.85
CA ASN A 23 7.87 9.70 1.77
C ASN A 23 9.33 9.21 1.79
N ASN A 24 9.89 8.84 2.95
CA ASN A 24 11.22 8.25 3.05
C ASN A 24 11.23 6.74 2.74
N SER A 25 10.06 6.12 2.65
CA SER A 25 9.91 4.69 2.36
C SER A 25 9.70 4.51 0.86
N SER A 26 10.79 4.49 0.10
CA SER A 26 10.74 4.30 -1.35
C SER A 26 10.59 2.82 -1.72
N PHE A 27 9.75 2.54 -2.72
CA PHE A 27 9.58 1.21 -3.30
C PHE A 27 10.64 0.85 -4.36
N LYS A 28 11.59 1.76 -4.65
CA LYS A 28 12.62 1.60 -5.69
C LYS A 28 13.38 0.27 -5.63
N TYR A 29 13.69 -0.22 -4.44
CA TYR A 29 14.35 -1.52 -4.29
C TYR A 29 13.46 -2.66 -4.81
N TYR A 30 12.21 -2.72 -4.36
CA TYR A 30 11.25 -3.75 -4.74
C TYR A 30 10.89 -3.68 -6.23
N ILE A 31 10.77 -2.47 -6.79
CA ILE A 31 10.53 -2.28 -8.23
C ILE A 31 11.66 -2.94 -9.06
N LYS A 32 12.93 -2.72 -8.66
CA LYS A 32 14.08 -3.34 -9.34
C LYS A 32 14.11 -4.85 -9.16
N ASP A 33 13.76 -5.35 -7.98
CA ASP A 33 13.73 -6.78 -7.70
C ASP A 33 12.67 -7.50 -8.54
N ILE A 34 11.46 -6.93 -8.63
CA ILE A 34 10.39 -7.43 -9.48
C ILE A 34 10.80 -7.40 -10.96
N LEU A 35 11.44 -6.32 -11.42
CA LEU A 35 11.91 -6.23 -12.81
C LEU A 35 12.90 -7.35 -13.15
N ARG A 36 13.83 -7.67 -12.24
CA ARG A 36 14.79 -8.78 -12.42
C ARG A 36 14.09 -10.14 -12.45
N ASN A 37 13.05 -10.33 -11.64
CA ASN A 37 12.28 -11.57 -11.62
C ASN A 37 11.47 -11.79 -12.92
N ILE A 38 10.99 -10.71 -13.54
CA ILE A 38 10.24 -10.74 -14.80
C ILE A 38 11.20 -10.90 -15.99
N ASP A 39 12.26 -10.10 -16.06
CA ASP A 39 13.26 -10.19 -17.12
C ASP A 39 14.40 -11.16 -16.78
N ARG A 40 14.11 -12.45 -16.93
CA ARG A 40 15.08 -13.53 -16.75
C ARG A 40 16.24 -13.50 -17.75
N ARG A 41 16.15 -12.71 -18.83
CA ARG A 41 17.19 -12.59 -19.87
C ARG A 41 18.15 -11.41 -19.64
N GLY A 42 17.87 -10.55 -18.65
CA GLY A 42 18.80 -9.53 -18.16
C GLY A 42 19.08 -8.39 -19.13
N GLY A 43 18.17 -8.11 -20.07
CA GLY A 43 18.32 -7.06 -21.08
C GLY A 43 17.58 -5.76 -20.74
N ALA A 44 16.62 -5.80 -19.84
CA ALA A 44 15.82 -4.65 -19.41
C ALA A 44 16.48 -3.95 -18.22
N SER A 45 16.74 -2.67 -18.40
CA SER A 45 17.15 -1.76 -17.33
C SER A 45 16.17 -0.60 -17.27
N ILE A 46 15.97 -0.07 -16.06
CA ILE A 46 15.08 1.05 -15.83
C ILE A 46 15.90 2.27 -15.43
N SER A 47 15.60 3.41 -16.05
CA SER A 47 16.26 4.68 -15.74
C SER A 47 15.84 5.18 -14.35
N THR A 48 16.66 6.06 -13.77
CA THR A 48 16.34 6.70 -12.47
C THR A 48 15.05 7.51 -12.54
N ALA A 49 14.85 8.27 -13.61
CA ALA A 49 13.63 9.04 -13.83
C ALA A 49 12.38 8.14 -13.95
N ALA A 50 12.48 7.01 -14.67
CA ALA A 50 11.38 6.06 -14.76
C ALA A 50 11.09 5.38 -13.41
N LEU A 51 12.13 5.07 -12.62
CA LEU A 51 11.95 4.58 -11.26
C LEU A 51 11.22 5.56 -10.35
N ASP A 52 11.56 6.85 -10.43
CA ASP A 52 10.89 7.89 -9.65
C ASP A 52 9.40 7.99 -10.00
N ILE A 53 9.07 7.94 -11.30
CA ILE A 53 7.68 7.95 -11.76
C ILE A 53 6.91 6.75 -11.21
N ILE A 54 7.47 5.53 -11.33
CA ILE A 54 6.81 4.31 -10.85
C ILE A 54 6.65 4.33 -9.32
N ASP A 55 7.66 4.81 -8.58
CA ASP A 55 7.60 4.95 -7.12
C ASP A 55 6.43 5.83 -6.67
N SER A 56 6.26 7.00 -7.33
CA SER A 56 5.12 7.88 -7.09
C SER A 56 3.78 7.26 -7.51
N MET A 57 3.72 6.55 -8.65
CA MET A 57 2.50 5.87 -9.08
C MET A 57 2.03 4.81 -8.08
N ILE A 58 2.96 4.01 -7.54
CA ILE A 58 2.65 3.00 -6.50
C ILE A 58 2.16 3.69 -5.24
N PHE A 59 2.79 4.80 -4.86
CA PHE A 59 2.41 5.57 -3.69
C PHE A 59 0.98 6.14 -3.78
N ASP A 60 0.64 6.71 -4.93
CA ASP A 60 -0.69 7.27 -5.19
C ASP A 60 -1.75 6.17 -5.12
N LEU A 61 -1.47 5.02 -5.75
CA LEU A 61 -2.36 3.85 -5.71
C LEU A 61 -2.53 3.28 -4.29
N PHE A 62 -1.45 3.22 -3.51
CA PHE A 62 -1.49 2.80 -2.11
C PHE A 62 -2.39 3.73 -1.28
N THR A 63 -2.20 5.04 -1.43
CA THR A 63 -2.94 6.04 -0.68
C THR A 63 -4.43 6.02 -1.04
N GLU A 64 -4.74 5.86 -2.32
CA GLU A 64 -6.10 5.72 -2.80
C GLU A 64 -6.79 4.48 -2.22
N LEU A 65 -6.15 3.30 -2.32
CA LEU A 65 -6.69 2.05 -1.78
C LEU A 65 -6.86 2.09 -0.26
N ALA A 66 -5.90 2.64 0.46
CA ALA A 66 -5.97 2.77 1.92
C ALA A 66 -7.12 3.68 2.35
N THR A 67 -7.35 4.76 1.61
CA THR A 67 -8.46 5.69 1.86
C THR A 67 -9.80 5.00 1.63
N GLU A 68 -9.94 4.26 0.53
CA GLU A 68 -11.18 3.57 0.22
C GLU A 68 -11.48 2.45 1.21
N ALA A 69 -10.48 1.64 1.55
CA ALA A 69 -10.66 0.56 2.52
C ALA A 69 -11.04 1.09 3.91
N LYS A 70 -10.50 2.24 4.31
CA LYS A 70 -10.94 2.94 5.52
C LYS A 70 -12.41 3.36 5.43
N ASN A 71 -12.85 3.91 4.29
CA ASN A 71 -14.24 4.31 4.10
C ASN A 71 -15.16 3.09 4.22
N LEU A 72 -14.85 1.99 3.53
CA LEU A 72 -15.60 0.74 3.58
C LEU A 72 -15.68 0.15 5.00
N MET A 73 -14.55 0.15 5.73
CA MET A 73 -14.52 -0.26 7.14
C MET A 73 -15.44 0.62 8.00
N SER A 74 -15.41 1.95 7.78
CA SER A 74 -16.25 2.90 8.52
C SER A 74 -17.73 2.74 8.20
N LEU A 75 -18.07 2.50 6.93
CA LEU A 75 -19.44 2.21 6.48
C LEU A 75 -19.99 0.93 7.13
N ALA A 76 -19.14 -0.07 7.30
CA ALA A 76 -19.47 -1.31 8.00
C ALA A 76 -19.46 -1.18 9.54
N ASN A 77 -19.27 0.03 10.11
CA ASN A 77 -19.13 0.29 11.55
C ASN A 77 -18.04 -0.56 12.24
N LYS A 78 -17.03 -0.99 11.49
CA LYS A 78 -15.88 -1.73 12.03
C LYS A 78 -14.82 -0.75 12.52
N ARG A 79 -14.06 -1.16 13.54
CA ARG A 79 -12.90 -0.40 14.06
C ARG A 79 -11.55 -1.01 13.67
N THR A 80 -11.60 -2.14 12.97
CA THR A 80 -10.43 -2.90 12.55
C THR A 80 -10.52 -3.10 11.04
N LEU A 81 -9.45 -2.72 10.34
CA LEU A 81 -9.31 -2.93 8.92
C LEU A 81 -9.01 -4.41 8.65
N SER A 82 -9.83 -5.07 7.84
CA SER A 82 -9.67 -6.47 7.49
C SER A 82 -9.15 -6.63 6.05
N ALA A 83 -8.61 -7.81 5.74
CA ALA A 83 -8.20 -8.15 4.36
C ALA A 83 -9.37 -8.05 3.37
N TRP A 84 -10.61 -8.29 3.83
CA TRP A 84 -11.81 -8.11 3.03
C TRP A 84 -12.07 -6.65 2.65
N ASP A 85 -11.80 -5.71 3.56
CA ASP A 85 -12.01 -4.27 3.29
C ASP A 85 -11.00 -3.78 2.25
N ILE A 86 -9.75 -4.28 2.29
CA ILE A 86 -8.74 -4.04 1.23
C ILE A 86 -9.18 -4.66 -0.10
N GLN A 87 -9.64 -5.91 -0.10
CA GLN A 87 -10.10 -6.60 -1.31
C GLN A 87 -11.28 -5.87 -1.97
N SER A 88 -12.22 -5.38 -1.15
CA SER A 88 -13.36 -4.60 -1.62
C SER A 88 -12.92 -3.26 -2.22
N ALA A 89 -11.97 -2.57 -1.58
CA ALA A 89 -11.39 -1.35 -2.12
C ALA A 89 -10.69 -1.58 -3.47
N VAL A 90 -9.97 -2.69 -3.64
CA VAL A 90 -9.35 -3.06 -4.92
C VAL A 90 -10.40 -3.30 -6.00
N MET A 91 -11.50 -3.98 -5.67
CA MET A 91 -12.60 -4.23 -6.60
C MET A 91 -13.31 -2.93 -7.02
N GLU A 92 -13.37 -1.93 -6.14
CA GLU A 92 -13.99 -0.63 -6.43
C GLU A 92 -13.08 0.27 -7.27
N LYS A 93 -11.78 0.32 -6.94
CA LYS A 93 -10.80 1.19 -7.62
C LYS A 93 -10.30 0.65 -8.95
N MET A 94 -10.17 -0.68 -9.08
CA MET A 94 -9.70 -1.33 -10.30
C MET A 94 -10.87 -1.95 -11.05
N ARG A 95 -10.86 -1.88 -12.39
CA ARG A 95 -11.90 -2.46 -13.25
C ARG A 95 -11.36 -3.58 -14.12
N GLY A 96 -12.23 -4.49 -14.54
CA GLY A 96 -11.92 -5.54 -15.53
C GLY A 96 -10.96 -6.61 -15.03
N GLU A 97 -10.10 -7.11 -15.92
CA GLU A 97 -9.20 -8.22 -15.63
C GLU A 97 -8.12 -7.89 -14.60
N ILE A 98 -7.68 -6.62 -14.51
CA ILE A 98 -6.66 -6.19 -13.54
C ILE A 98 -7.14 -6.41 -12.11
N ALA A 99 -8.41 -6.08 -11.83
CA ALA A 99 -8.99 -6.27 -10.50
C ALA A 99 -9.01 -7.76 -10.11
N LYS A 100 -9.39 -8.65 -11.04
CA LYS A 100 -9.43 -10.10 -10.80
C LYS A 100 -8.04 -10.66 -10.46
N HIS A 101 -7.02 -10.25 -11.22
CA HIS A 101 -5.64 -10.68 -10.98
C HIS A 101 -5.13 -10.15 -9.64
N ALA A 102 -5.35 -8.86 -9.34
CA ALA A 102 -4.94 -8.25 -8.09
C ALA A 102 -5.57 -8.94 -6.86
N ILE A 103 -6.87 -9.29 -6.93
CA ILE A 103 -7.56 -10.03 -5.87
C ILE A 103 -6.96 -11.43 -5.71
N SER A 104 -6.76 -12.15 -6.81
CA SER A 104 -6.17 -13.49 -6.80
C SER A 104 -4.76 -13.49 -6.16
N GLU A 105 -3.89 -12.57 -6.57
CA GLU A 105 -2.55 -12.46 -6.00
C GLU A 105 -2.58 -12.05 -4.52
N GLY A 106 -3.50 -11.15 -4.13
CA GLY A 106 -3.70 -10.78 -2.74
C GLY A 106 -4.13 -11.96 -1.86
N GLN A 107 -5.06 -12.79 -2.34
CA GLN A 107 -5.53 -13.97 -1.61
C GLN A 107 -4.42 -15.02 -1.44
N LYS A 108 -3.62 -15.24 -2.49
CA LYS A 108 -2.44 -16.12 -2.42
C LYS A 108 -1.45 -15.64 -1.35
N ALA A 109 -1.17 -14.33 -1.30
CA ALA A 109 -0.25 -13.76 -0.33
C ALA A 109 -0.75 -13.93 1.12
N VAL A 110 -2.05 -13.71 1.37
CA VAL A 110 -2.66 -13.90 2.69
C VAL A 110 -2.58 -15.37 3.11
N ALA A 111 -2.89 -16.30 2.20
CA ALA A 111 -2.82 -17.73 2.47
C ALA A 111 -1.38 -18.18 2.77
N PHE A 112 -0.41 -17.73 1.98
CA PHE A 112 1.01 -18.01 2.19
C PHE A 112 1.49 -17.53 3.57
N TYR A 113 1.13 -16.30 3.96
CA TYR A 113 1.51 -15.77 5.27
C TYR A 113 0.85 -16.55 6.42
N ALA A 114 -0.44 -16.87 6.30
CA ALA A 114 -1.15 -17.65 7.30
C ALA A 114 -0.51 -19.05 7.49
N ASP A 115 -0.12 -19.71 6.41
CA ASP A 115 0.57 -21.01 6.47
C ASP A 115 1.96 -20.89 7.12
N MET A 116 2.76 -19.89 6.72
CA MET A 116 4.07 -19.63 7.31
C MET A 116 3.99 -19.40 8.83
N THR A 117 2.93 -18.73 9.31
CA THR A 117 2.74 -18.52 10.76
C THR A 117 2.31 -19.76 11.52
N ARG A 118 1.74 -20.77 10.86
CA ARG A 118 1.35 -22.05 11.48
C ARG A 118 2.50 -23.03 11.64
N GLN A 119 3.56 -22.86 10.84
CA GLN A 119 4.75 -23.72 10.87
C GLN A 119 5.82 -23.25 11.87
N ARG A 120 5.54 -22.17 12.62
CA ARG A 120 6.37 -21.68 13.74
C ARG A 120 5.76 -22.10 15.06
#